data_AF-A0A1C7GV92-F1
#
_entry.id   AF-A0A1C7GV92-F1
#
_cell.length_a   1.000
_cell.length_b   1.000
_cell.length_c   1.000
_cell.angle_alpha   90.00
_cell.angle_beta   90.00
_cell.angle_gamma   90.00
#
_symmetry.space_group_name_H-M   'P 1'
#
loop_
_entity.id
_entity.type
_entity.pdbx_description
1 polymer ?
#
loop_
_entity_poly.entity_id
_entity_poly.type
_entity_poly.pdbx_seq_one_letter_code
_entity_poly.pdbx_strand_id
1 'polypeptide(L)'
;MEVEEKTLRILGKRGRVTIPQEVRDAIGMARGDVVSFAVVGDDCAQVKRERICDNCSTEPPQMIKLLVQAMHLAENSPQSQRAFEVLTGLSPAQQYEYVAKIIADWAERVHED
;
A
#
# COMPACT_ATOMS: atom_id res chain seq x y z
N MET A 1 -21.10 -5.08 -8.33
CA MET A 1 -20.23 -5.58 -7.25
C MET A 1 -19.79 -4.34 -6.49
N GLU A 2 -20.38 -4.08 -5.33
CA GLU A 2 -20.01 -2.92 -4.52
C GLU A 2 -18.54 -3.07 -4.14
N VAL A 3 -17.72 -2.10 -4.55
CA VAL A 3 -16.32 -2.07 -4.14
C VAL A 3 -16.33 -1.62 -2.69
N GLU A 4 -16.32 -2.58 -1.75
CA GLU A 4 -16.05 -2.28 -0.35
C GLU A 4 -14.78 -1.44 -0.27
N GLU A 5 -14.89 -0.26 0.33
CA GLU A 5 -13.78 0.68 0.47
C GLU A 5 -12.71 0.04 1.38
N LYS A 6 -11.60 -0.38 0.76
CA LYS A 6 -10.52 -1.12 1.43
C LYS A 6 -9.33 -0.21 1.62
N THR A 7 -8.86 -0.11 2.86
CA THR A 7 -7.65 0.64 3.19
C THR A 7 -6.45 -0.30 3.27
N LEU A 8 -5.40 -0.06 2.49
CA LEU A 8 -4.17 -0.84 2.53
C LEU A 8 -3.15 -0.27 3.52
N ARG A 9 -2.44 -1.15 4.23
CA ARG A 9 -1.36 -0.81 5.16
C ARG A 9 -0.26 -1.87 5.16
N ILE A 10 0.93 -1.50 5.64
CA ILE A 10 2.05 -2.42 5.90
C ILE A 10 2.13 -2.74 7.40
N LEU A 11 2.10 -4.03 7.74
CA LEU A 11 2.09 -4.49 9.13
C LEU A 11 3.42 -4.22 9.85
N GLY A 12 3.35 -3.65 11.05
CA GLY A 12 4.48 -3.57 11.99
C GLY A 12 5.64 -2.62 11.61
N LYS A 13 5.51 -1.78 10.57
CA LYS A 13 6.55 -0.77 10.28
C LYS A 13 6.54 0.41 11.26
N ARG A 14 5.38 0.85 11.80
CA ARG A 14 5.29 2.04 12.70
C ARG A 14 4.17 2.05 13.76
N GLY A 15 3.72 0.91 14.28
CA GLY A 15 2.85 0.85 15.47
C GLY A 15 1.43 1.43 15.35
N ARG A 16 1.04 2.03 14.22
CA ARG A 16 -0.31 2.58 14.00
C ARG A 16 -1.38 1.51 13.85
N VAL A 17 -0.99 0.31 13.44
CA VAL A 17 -1.80 -0.89 13.56
C VAL A 17 -0.89 -2.04 13.95
N THR A 18 -1.15 -2.60 15.13
CA THR A 18 -0.46 -3.79 15.66
C THR A 18 -1.51 -4.86 15.85
N ILE A 19 -1.30 -6.00 15.21
CA ILE A 19 -2.08 -7.20 15.46
C ILE A 19 -1.34 -7.99 16.56
N PRO A 20 -2.01 -8.49 17.61
CA PRO A 20 -1.37 -9.34 18.62
C PRO A 20 -0.59 -10.50 17.97
N GLN A 21 0.50 -10.94 18.61
CA GLN A 21 1.40 -11.92 18.01
C GLN A 21 0.69 -13.27 17.79
N GLU A 22 -0.19 -13.66 18.70
CA GLU A 22 -0.96 -14.89 18.67
C GLU A 22 -1.90 -14.93 17.46
N VAL A 23 -2.55 -13.79 17.16
CA VAL A 23 -3.41 -13.64 15.99
C VAL A 23 -2.59 -13.69 14.71
N ARG A 24 -1.42 -13.05 14.70
CA ARG A 24 -0.49 -13.09 13.57
C ARG A 24 -0.04 -14.53 13.29
N ASP A 25 0.37 -15.27 14.31
CA ASP A 25 0.85 -16.64 14.16
C ASP A 25 -0.25 -17.57 13.66
N ALA A 26 -1.48 -17.42 14.19
CA ALA A 26 -2.63 -18.24 13.79
C ALA A 26 -2.99 -18.12 12.31
N ILE A 27 -2.80 -16.93 11.71
CA ILE A 27 -3.09 -16.69 10.29
C ILE A 27 -1.83 -16.60 9.42
N GLY A 28 -0.64 -16.71 10.02
CA GLY A 28 0.68 -16.66 9.39
C GLY A 28 1.19 -15.27 8.99
N MET A 29 0.70 -14.18 9.59
CA MET A 29 1.07 -12.79 9.22
C MET A 29 2.44 -12.41 9.77
N ALA A 30 3.26 -11.76 8.93
CA ALA A 30 4.58 -11.28 9.29
C ALA A 30 4.69 -9.75 9.18
N ARG A 31 5.69 -9.19 9.86
CA ARG A 31 6.05 -7.77 9.69
C ARG A 31 6.45 -7.54 8.23
N GLY A 32 5.94 -6.45 7.64
CA GLY A 32 6.16 -6.14 6.22
C GLY A 32 5.05 -6.62 5.29
N ASP A 33 4.17 -7.52 5.75
CA ASP A 33 3.00 -7.93 4.97
C ASP A 33 2.10 -6.74 4.63
N VAL A 34 1.56 -6.73 3.42
CA VAL A 34 0.47 -5.83 3.02
C VAL A 34 -0.85 -6.41 3.52
N VAL A 35 -1.61 -5.60 4.24
CA VAL A 35 -2.92 -5.96 4.77
C VAL A 35 -3.98 -4.96 4.32
N SER A 36 -5.19 -5.44 4.09
CA SER A 36 -6.37 -4.61 3.85
C SER A 36 -7.25 -4.56 5.09
N PHE A 37 -7.85 -3.39 5.32
CA PHE A 37 -8.88 -3.15 6.33
C PHE A 37 -10.18 -2.83 5.62
N ALA A 38 -11.26 -3.48 6.06
CA ALA A 38 -12.62 -3.20 5.61
C ALA A 38 -13.56 -3.19 6.83
N VAL A 39 -14.54 -2.28 6.82
CA VAL A 39 -15.64 -2.31 7.80
C VAL A 39 -16.62 -3.39 7.37
N VAL A 40 -16.91 -4.35 8.24
CA VAL A 40 -17.82 -5.49 7.96
C VAL A 40 -19.06 -5.49 8.85
N GLY A 41 -19.23 -4.45 9.65
CA GLY A 41 -20.37 -4.22 10.55
C GLY A 41 -20.11 -2.97 11.41
N ASP A 42 -21.09 -2.57 12.22
CA ASP A 42 -21.08 -1.29 12.94
C ASP A 42 -19.80 -1.05 13.77
N ASP A 43 -19.29 -2.08 14.45
CA ASP A 43 -18.08 -2.02 15.28
C ASP A 43 -17.02 -3.07 14.90
N CYS A 44 -17.11 -3.62 13.67
CA CYS A 44 -16.27 -4.71 13.23
C CYS A 44 -15.43 -4.33 12.02
N ALA A 45 -14.12 -4.46 12.14
CA ALA A 45 -13.19 -4.36 11.02
C ALA A 45 -12.60 -5.74 10.70
N GLN A 46 -12.62 -6.12 9.42
CA GLN A 46 -11.88 -7.25 8.91
C GLN A 46 -10.47 -6.81 8.53
N VAL A 47 -9.47 -7.60 8.93
CA VAL A 47 -8.09 -7.44 8.51
C VAL A 47 -7.67 -8.67 7.70
N LYS A 48 -7.23 -8.46 6.47
CA LYS A 48 -6.86 -9.55 5.56
C LYS A 48 -5.45 -9.34 5.03
N ARG A 49 -4.64 -10.41 5.01
CA ARG A 49 -3.35 -10.40 4.31
C ARG A 49 -3.61 -10.42 2.81
N GLU A 50 -3.04 -9.45 2.11
CA GLU A 50 -3.13 -9.39 0.65
C GLU A 50 -1.92 -10.08 0.02
N ARG A 51 -2.19 -10.92 -0.98
CA ARG A 51 -1.15 -11.51 -1.82
C ARG A 51 -0.87 -10.55 -2.96
N ILE A 52 0.36 -10.04 -3.01
CA ILE A 52 0.84 -9.32 -4.19
C ILE A 52 1.09 -10.38 -5.27
N CYS A 53 0.24 -10.41 -6.28
CA CYS A 53 0.37 -11.35 -7.39
C CYS A 53 1.25 -10.75 -8.48
N ASP A 54 2.21 -11.53 -8.98
CA ASP A 54 3.14 -11.05 -10.01
C ASP A 54 2.59 -11.14 -11.44
N ASN A 55 1.54 -11.93 -11.66
CA ASN A 55 1.09 -12.35 -12.99
C ASN A 55 -0.42 -12.67 -13.04
N CYS A 56 -1.24 -11.96 -12.27
CA CYS A 56 -2.69 -12.18 -12.28
C CYS A 56 -3.32 -11.27 -13.33
N SER A 57 -3.82 -11.87 -14.41
CA SER A 57 -4.30 -11.29 -15.68
C SER A 57 -5.53 -10.34 -15.61
N THR A 58 -5.75 -9.68 -14.48
CA THR A 58 -6.77 -8.65 -14.25
C THR A 58 -6.16 -7.50 -13.43
N GLU A 59 -4.99 -7.02 -13.85
CA GLU A 59 -4.10 -6.21 -13.02
C GLU A 59 -4.64 -4.78 -12.73
N PRO A 60 -4.51 -4.28 -11.48
CA PRO A 60 -4.24 -2.86 -11.27
C PRO A 60 -2.96 -2.49 -12.03
N PRO A 61 -2.80 -1.27 -12.56
CA PRO A 61 -1.66 -0.92 -13.41
C PRO A 61 -0.34 -1.44 -12.82
N GLN A 62 0.54 -2.06 -13.62
CA GLN A 62 1.89 -2.53 -13.24
C GLN A 62 2.65 -1.56 -12.30
N MET A 63 2.32 -0.27 -12.41
CA MET A 63 2.70 0.83 -11.55
C MET A 63 2.44 0.61 -10.04
N ILE A 64 1.28 0.08 -9.61
CA ILE A 64 1.00 -0.17 -8.17
C ILE A 64 1.98 -1.19 -7.62
N LYS A 65 2.25 -2.24 -8.40
CA LYS A 65 3.19 -3.31 -8.01
C LYS A 65 4.61 -2.76 -7.87
N LEU A 66 5.07 -1.98 -8.85
CA LEU A 66 6.37 -1.31 -8.81
C LEU A 66 6.46 -0.32 -7.64
N LEU A 67 5.37 0.40 -7.33
CA LEU A 67 5.29 1.29 -6.17
C LEU A 67 5.41 0.54 -4.84
N VAL A 68 4.64 -0.54 -4.65
CA VAL A 68 4.70 -1.37 -3.44
C VAL A 68 6.11 -1.94 -3.24
N GLN A 69 6.74 -2.39 -4.32
CA GLN A 69 8.13 -2.87 -4.30
C GLN A 69 9.13 -1.75 -4.00
N ALA A 70 9.05 -0.61 -4.68
CA ALA A 70 9.91 0.54 -4.47
C ALA A 70 9.84 1.05 -3.03
N MET A 71 8.66 1.04 -2.41
CA MET A 71 8.54 1.41 -1.01
C MET A 71 8.95 0.33 -0.01
N HIS A 72 8.93 -0.94 -0.40
CA HIS A 72 9.55 -2.00 0.40
C HIS A 72 11.07 -1.75 0.51
N LEU A 73 11.65 -1.21 -0.57
CA LEU A 73 13.05 -0.82 -0.68
C LEU A 73 13.35 0.57 -0.11
N ALA A 74 12.36 1.47 -0.08
CA ALA A 74 12.52 2.80 0.48
C ALA A 74 12.87 2.76 1.97
N GLU A 75 13.60 3.76 2.44
CA GLU A 75 13.92 3.92 3.86
C GLU A 75 12.65 3.85 4.72
N ASN A 76 12.77 3.18 5.87
CA ASN A 76 11.69 3.04 6.85
C ASN A 76 11.40 4.36 7.59
N SER A 77 10.98 5.38 6.85
CA SER A 77 10.67 6.72 7.33
C SER A 77 9.15 6.93 7.45
N PRO A 78 8.68 7.89 8.28
CA PRO A 78 7.26 8.23 8.32
C PRO A 78 6.77 8.80 6.98
N GLN A 79 7.66 9.43 6.21
CA GLN A 79 7.38 9.99 4.89
C GLN A 79 7.07 8.88 3.88
N SER A 80 7.90 7.83 3.81
CA SER A 80 7.68 6.68 2.93
C SER A 80 6.35 5.99 3.21
N GLN A 81 5.97 5.90 4.49
CA GLN A 81 4.70 5.30 4.87
C GLN A 81 3.51 6.20 4.50
N ARG A 82 3.56 7.51 4.76
CA ARG A 82 2.50 8.43 4.32
C ARG A 82 2.34 8.44 2.80
N ALA A 83 3.45 8.39 2.06
CA ALA A 83 3.40 8.27 0.60
C ALA A 83 2.62 7.02 0.18
N PHE A 84 2.83 5.87 0.84
CA PHE A 84 2.03 4.67 0.58
C PHE A 84 0.54 4.88 0.76
N GLU A 85 0.17 5.45 1.90
CA GLU A 85 -1.22 5.61 2.30
C GLU A 85 -1.96 6.55 1.33
N VAL A 86 -1.27 7.60 0.89
CA VAL A 86 -1.77 8.50 -0.16
C VAL A 86 -1.96 7.72 -1.46
N LEU A 87 -0.90 7.09 -1.97
CA LEU A 87 -0.90 6.39 -3.26
C LEU A 87 -1.94 5.27 -3.34
N THR A 88 -2.09 4.48 -2.29
CA THR A 88 -3.07 3.37 -2.24
C THR A 88 -4.50 3.84 -2.00
N GLY A 89 -4.72 5.07 -1.54
CA GLY A 89 -6.03 5.70 -1.46
C GLY A 89 -6.46 6.43 -2.73
N LEU A 90 -5.58 6.61 -3.71
CA LEU A 90 -5.91 7.25 -4.99
C LEU A 90 -6.66 6.29 -5.92
N SER A 91 -7.63 6.83 -6.68
CA SER A 91 -8.25 6.11 -7.79
C SER A 91 -7.22 5.80 -8.89
N PRO A 92 -7.46 4.79 -9.76
CA PRO A 92 -6.52 4.45 -10.83
C PRO A 92 -6.11 5.66 -11.70
N ALA A 93 -7.06 6.56 -12.02
CA ALA A 93 -6.77 7.76 -12.80
C ALA A 93 -5.84 8.73 -12.06
N GLN A 94 -6.10 8.97 -10.78
CA GLN A 94 -5.28 9.86 -9.93
C GLN A 94 -3.87 9.30 -9.70
N GLN A 95 -3.70 7.97 -9.68
CA GLN A 95 -2.38 7.35 -9.56
C GLN A 95 -1.48 7.69 -10.75
N TYR A 96 -2.02 7.65 -11.98
CA TYR A 96 -1.26 8.03 -13.17
C TYR A 96 -0.80 9.49 -13.15
N GLU A 97 -1.70 10.41 -12.79
CA GLU A 97 -1.37 11.83 -12.66
C GLU A 97 -0.28 12.06 -11.60
N TYR A 98 -0.39 11.37 -10.46
CA TYR A 98 0.58 11.51 -9.38
C TYR A 98 1.96 11.00 -9.77
N VAL A 99 2.05 9.86 -10.47
CA VAL A 99 3.32 9.33 -10.97
C VAL A 99 3.90 10.21 -12.09
N ALA A 100 3.07 10.71 -13.00
CA ALA A 100 3.51 11.66 -14.02
C ALA A 100 4.13 12.92 -13.39
N LYS A 101 3.54 13.42 -12.30
CA LYS A 101 4.09 14.54 -11.53
C LYS A 101 5.43 14.19 -10.87
N ILE A 102 5.57 13.03 -10.24
CA ILE A 102 6.85 12.60 -9.65
C ILE A 102 7.95 12.53 -10.72
N ILE A 103 7.63 11.98 -11.90
CA ILE A 103 8.58 11.87 -13.01
C ILE A 103 8.98 13.27 -13.51
N ALA A 104 8.02 14.18 -13.67
CA ALA A 104 8.28 15.56 -14.08
C ALA A 104 9.16 16.30 -13.05
N ASP A 105 8.79 16.27 -11.77
CA ASP A 105 9.55 16.88 -10.67
C ASP A 105 10.98 16.31 -10.59
N TRP A 106 11.15 15.00 -10.83
CA TRP A 106 12.47 14.36 -10.87
C TRP A 106 13.28 14.82 -12.08
N ALA A 107 12.69 14.84 -13.27
CA ALA A 107 13.36 15.25 -14.51
C ALA A 107 13.82 16.72 -14.43
N GLU A 108 12.97 17.61 -13.88
CA GLU A 108 13.32 19.01 -13.66
C GLU A 108 14.55 19.14 -12.73
N ARG A 109 14.56 18.43 -11.61
CA ARG A 109 15.69 18.48 -10.66
C ARG A 109 16.98 17.89 -11.21
N VAL A 110 16.90 16.86 -12.04
CA VAL A 110 18.09 16.23 -12.66
C VAL A 110 18.70 17.11 -13.76
N HIS A 111 17.92 18.01 -14.35
CA HIS A 111 18.40 18.96 -15.37
C HIS A 111 18.83 20.32 -14.79
N GLU A 112 18.68 20.53 -13.48
CA GLU A 112 19.18 21.72 -12.77
C GLU A 112 20.58 21.55 -12.14
N ASP A 113 21.13 20.33 -12.13
CA ASP A 113 22.51 19.98 -11.75
C ASP A 113 23.40 19.69 -12.98
#